data_AF-A0A444YJ00-F1
#
_entry.id   AF-A0A444YJ00-F1
#
_cell.length_a   1.000
_cell.length_b   1.000
_cell.length_c   1.000
_cell.angle_alpha   90.00
_cell.angle_beta   90.00
_cell.angle_gamma   90.00
#
_symmetry.space_group_name_H-M   'P 1'
#
loop_
_entity.id
_entity.type
_entity.pdbx_description
1 polymer ?
#
loop_
_entity_poly.entity_id
_entity_poly.type
_entity_poly.pdbx_seq_one_letter_code
_entity_poly.pdbx_strand_id
1 'polypeptide(L)'
;MESEPLLSTSKIMDNRDVQYFGPSKSFSDVVTLTLQNTEIESLNQQQQQPPLPASSKKKKLSRCKTAPAMITMKEVKKKEAEVPKPQNSSVIRQGLILLVIYLSIGVAIYSFNRERFSGIETHPVIDALYFCIVTMCTIGYGDIAPLTPVTKVFACVFVLVGFGFIDILLSGLVNYVLDLQENTILAGLQMGSPIHQEQQQEAGFSARNYIIDVAKGRMRIRLKVGLALGVVVLCIGIGGFVLYFVEGLDWVDSIYLSVMSVTTVGYGDRAFKTRKGRLFAAIWLLFSTLMVARAFLYLAEARIDRRHRRMAKKVLHRDITVDDWLAADINNTGFISKSEYVIFKLKEMGKIQEKDVMQICDQFRKLDPSNCGKITLPHLLGDNS
;
A
#
# COMPACT_ATOMS: atom_id res chain seq x y z
N MET A 1 18.23 67.35 32.54
CA MET A 1 16.78 67.19 32.70
C MET A 1 16.48 65.72 32.45
N GLU A 2 16.82 64.84 33.39
CA GLU A 2 15.97 64.48 34.56
C GLU A 2 14.63 63.92 34.05
N SER A 3 14.21 62.68 34.33
CA SER A 3 14.52 61.81 35.46
C SER A 3 14.07 60.35 35.16
N GLU A 4 14.99 59.40 35.24
CA GLU A 4 14.76 58.05 35.82
C GLU A 4 14.42 58.23 37.33
N PRO A 5 13.86 57.26 38.11
CA PRO A 5 14.39 55.88 38.10
C PRO A 5 13.54 54.72 38.72
N LEU A 6 14.15 53.50 38.69
CA LEU A 6 14.09 52.40 39.70
C LEU A 6 12.80 51.54 39.81
N LEU A 7 12.82 50.23 40.10
CA LEU A 7 13.74 49.33 40.83
C LEU A 7 13.33 47.87 40.42
N SER A 8 14.16 46.93 39.92
CA SER A 8 15.32 46.22 40.46
C SER A 8 15.03 44.76 40.92
N THR A 9 15.80 43.83 40.33
CA THR A 9 16.48 42.62 40.90
C THR A 9 15.66 41.48 41.54
N SER A 10 15.91 40.19 41.25
CA SER A 10 17.16 39.40 41.37
C SER A 10 17.00 38.06 40.60
N LYS A 11 17.92 37.45 39.80
CA LYS A 11 19.33 36.96 39.96
C LYS A 11 19.46 36.07 41.22
N ILE A 12 19.92 34.82 41.27
CA ILE A 12 20.93 33.98 40.57
C ILE A 12 20.74 32.54 41.12
N MET A 13 21.03 31.48 40.36
CA MET A 13 21.98 30.41 40.75
C MET A 13 22.09 29.36 39.65
N ASP A 14 23.27 29.35 39.04
CA ASP A 14 23.85 28.25 38.28
C ASP A 14 25.05 27.72 39.10
N ASN A 15 25.46 26.50 38.76
CA ASN A 15 26.78 25.89 38.86
C ASN A 15 26.94 24.64 39.78
N ARG A 16 26.90 23.48 39.09
CA ARG A 16 27.87 22.36 39.05
C ARG A 16 28.51 21.81 40.34
N ASP A 17 28.45 20.47 40.45
CA ASP A 17 29.60 19.52 40.52
C ASP A 17 29.03 18.09 40.29
N VAL A 18 29.25 17.45 39.13
CA VAL A 18 30.31 16.47 38.77
C VAL A 18 30.54 15.36 39.81
N GLN A 19 30.10 14.12 39.49
CA GLN A 19 31.00 12.95 39.47
C GLN A 19 30.41 11.76 38.69
N TYR A 20 31.31 11.12 37.93
CA TYR A 20 31.16 9.91 37.10
C TYR A 20 30.99 8.65 37.96
N PHE A 21 30.23 7.65 37.46
CA PHE A 21 30.61 6.23 37.33
C PHE A 21 29.43 5.45 36.72
N GLY A 22 29.63 4.75 35.59
CA GLY A 22 28.75 3.65 35.15
C GLY A 22 29.26 2.29 35.65
N PRO A 23 28.79 1.15 35.11
CA PRO A 23 27.41 0.72 34.89
C PRO A 23 27.13 -0.68 35.53
N SER A 24 25.87 -1.14 35.43
CA SER A 24 25.41 -2.56 35.38
C SER A 24 24.64 -3.16 36.56
N LYS A 25 23.68 -4.02 36.16
CA LYS A 25 22.92 -5.05 36.90
C LYS A 25 21.77 -4.55 37.77
N SER A 26 20.67 -5.25 37.95
CA SER A 26 19.97 -6.34 37.25
C SER A 26 18.60 -6.39 37.93
N PHE A 27 17.54 -6.55 37.17
CA PHE A 27 16.16 -6.47 37.60
C PHE A 27 15.73 -7.82 38.21
N SER A 28 16.04 -8.07 39.49
CA SER A 28 15.65 -9.34 40.14
C SER A 28 15.42 -9.33 41.66
N ASP A 29 15.41 -8.19 42.36
CA ASP A 29 15.43 -8.18 43.84
C ASP A 29 14.25 -7.46 44.55
N VAL A 30 13.05 -7.38 43.96
CA VAL A 30 11.93 -6.61 44.57
C VAL A 30 10.68 -7.45 44.92
N VAL A 31 10.72 -8.79 44.84
CA VAL A 31 9.58 -9.61 45.28
C VAL A 31 10.03 -10.79 46.14
N THR A 32 10.59 -10.52 47.32
CA THR A 32 10.73 -11.54 48.38
C THR A 32 10.79 -10.89 49.78
N LEU A 33 9.72 -10.21 50.17
CA LEU A 33 9.39 -9.86 51.56
C LEU A 33 7.85 -9.81 51.56
N THR A 34 7.11 -10.82 52.01
CA THR A 34 6.85 -11.09 53.42
C THR A 34 6.22 -12.48 53.58
N LEU A 35 6.99 -13.45 54.06
CA LEU A 35 6.44 -14.67 54.66
C LEU A 35 7.21 -14.91 55.95
N GLN A 36 6.63 -14.50 57.09
CA GLN A 36 6.94 -15.13 58.36
C GLN A 36 5.82 -14.90 59.39
N ASN A 37 5.33 -16.05 59.87
CA ASN A 37 4.66 -16.32 61.14
C ASN A 37 3.22 -15.80 61.29
N THR A 38 2.26 -16.54 61.83
CA THR A 38 2.36 -17.22 63.13
C THR A 38 1.22 -18.26 63.28
N GLU A 39 1.61 -19.47 63.68
CA GLU A 39 0.99 -20.40 64.66
C GLU A 39 -0.43 -20.97 64.55
N ILE A 40 -0.48 -22.15 65.17
CA ILE A 40 -1.47 -23.21 65.25
C ILE A 40 -2.43 -22.92 66.39
N GLU A 41 -3.74 -23.03 66.17
CA GLU A 41 -4.67 -23.36 67.25
C GLU A 41 -5.83 -24.23 66.74
N SER A 42 -6.02 -25.34 67.45
CA SER A 42 -6.94 -26.43 67.18
C SER A 42 -8.35 -26.13 67.68
N LEU A 43 -9.38 -26.29 66.83
CA LEU A 43 -10.72 -26.64 67.28
C LEU A 43 -11.36 -27.70 66.37
N ASN A 44 -11.77 -28.74 67.07
CA ASN A 44 -12.29 -30.03 66.63
C ASN A 44 -13.81 -29.89 66.44
N GLN A 45 -14.34 -30.12 65.23
CA GLN A 45 -15.76 -30.42 65.05
C GLN A 45 -15.95 -31.47 63.97
N GLN A 46 -16.30 -32.66 64.45
CA GLN A 46 -16.75 -33.83 63.70
C GLN A 46 -18.02 -33.49 62.92
N GLN A 47 -18.10 -33.89 61.65
CA GLN A 47 -19.38 -34.03 60.97
C GLN A 47 -19.48 -35.41 60.33
N GLN A 48 -20.27 -36.25 61.00
CA GLN A 48 -20.70 -37.58 60.57
C GLN A 48 -21.54 -37.51 59.29
N GLN A 49 -21.24 -38.41 58.35
CA GLN A 49 -22.12 -38.79 57.25
C GLN A 49 -23.29 -39.64 57.78
N PRO A 50 -24.53 -39.40 57.33
CA PRO A 50 -25.58 -40.40 57.33
C PRO A 50 -25.73 -41.08 55.94
N PRO A 51 -26.17 -42.35 55.87
CA PRO A 51 -26.21 -43.15 54.65
C PRO A 51 -27.45 -42.89 53.77
N LEU A 52 -27.28 -43.20 52.48
CA LEU A 52 -28.30 -43.21 51.42
C LEU A 52 -29.49 -44.14 51.71
N PRO A 53 -30.71 -43.76 51.28
CA PRO A 53 -31.71 -44.72 50.85
C PRO A 53 -31.92 -44.67 49.33
N ALA A 54 -31.93 -45.87 48.73
CA ALA A 54 -32.38 -46.11 47.37
C ALA A 54 -33.90 -45.95 47.25
N SER A 55 -34.40 -45.27 46.21
CA SER A 55 -35.35 -45.84 45.24
C SER A 55 -35.92 -44.77 44.29
N SER A 56 -35.96 -45.16 43.01
CA SER A 56 -37.07 -44.98 42.07
C SER A 56 -37.85 -43.65 42.08
N LYS A 57 -37.56 -42.80 41.07
CA LYS A 57 -38.57 -42.16 40.19
C LYS A 57 -37.86 -41.41 39.06
N LYS A 58 -37.87 -41.97 37.85
CA LYS A 58 -37.41 -41.28 36.63
C LYS A 58 -38.30 -40.06 36.39
N LYS A 59 -37.83 -38.85 36.72
CA LYS A 59 -38.44 -37.60 36.26
C LYS A 59 -38.09 -37.40 34.79
N LYS A 60 -39.11 -37.43 33.95
CA LYS A 60 -39.05 -37.21 32.50
C LYS A 60 -38.70 -35.72 32.26
N LEU A 61 -37.44 -35.42 31.96
CA LEU A 61 -37.04 -34.08 31.53
C LEU A 61 -37.73 -33.77 30.20
N SER A 62 -38.66 -32.82 30.20
CA SER A 62 -39.27 -32.30 28.98
C SER A 62 -38.23 -31.47 28.22
N ARG A 63 -37.65 -32.06 27.18
CA ARG A 63 -36.80 -31.35 26.21
C ARG A 63 -37.59 -30.18 25.62
N CYS A 64 -37.20 -28.95 25.92
CA CYS A 64 -37.68 -27.76 25.21
C CYS A 64 -37.39 -27.93 23.71
N LYS A 65 -38.45 -28.07 22.92
CA LYS A 65 -38.41 -27.98 21.47
C LYS A 65 -38.32 -26.50 21.09
N THR A 66 -37.11 -25.99 21.00
CA THR A 66 -36.78 -24.80 20.19
C THR A 66 -35.43 -25.02 19.54
N ALA A 67 -35.36 -26.05 18.69
CA ALA A 67 -34.41 -26.01 17.59
C ALA A 67 -35.11 -25.22 16.47
N PRO A 68 -34.54 -24.12 15.94
CA PRO A 68 -35.03 -23.61 14.67
C PRO A 68 -34.89 -24.75 13.67
N ALA A 69 -35.89 -24.95 12.82
CA ALA A 69 -35.83 -25.94 11.77
C ALA A 69 -34.55 -25.72 10.96
N MET A 70 -33.57 -26.62 11.08
CA MET A 70 -32.53 -26.79 10.08
C MET A 70 -33.25 -27.25 8.82
N ILE A 71 -33.62 -26.29 7.99
CA ILE A 71 -33.96 -26.58 6.60
C ILE A 71 -32.69 -27.16 6.01
N THR A 72 -32.77 -28.44 5.63
CA THR A 72 -31.81 -29.09 4.75
C THR A 72 -31.57 -28.15 3.57
N MET A 73 -30.38 -27.57 3.51
CA MET A 73 -29.90 -26.78 2.38
C MET A 73 -29.74 -27.70 1.16
N LYS A 74 -30.87 -28.14 0.60
CA LYS A 74 -30.87 -28.87 -0.67
C LYS A 74 -30.83 -27.80 -1.76
N GLU A 75 -29.62 -27.62 -2.28
CA GLU A 75 -29.32 -26.86 -3.51
C GLU A 75 -29.91 -25.45 -3.56
N VAL A 76 -29.51 -24.58 -2.63
CA VAL A 76 -29.29 -23.19 -3.04
C VAL A 76 -28.11 -23.27 -4.01
N LYS A 77 -28.41 -23.29 -5.31
CA LYS A 77 -27.44 -23.13 -6.39
C LYS A 77 -26.52 -22.00 -5.97
N LYS A 78 -25.31 -22.34 -5.53
CA LYS A 78 -24.29 -21.37 -5.13
C LYS A 78 -24.09 -20.53 -6.37
N LYS A 79 -24.74 -19.36 -6.42
CA LYS A 79 -24.41 -18.34 -7.38
C LYS A 79 -23.04 -17.90 -6.89
N GLU A 80 -22.00 -18.59 -7.37
CA GLU A 80 -20.63 -18.18 -7.16
C GLU A 80 -20.62 -16.70 -7.51
N ALA A 81 -20.31 -15.87 -6.52
CA ALA A 81 -20.13 -14.46 -6.75
C ALA A 81 -19.12 -14.38 -7.89
N GLU A 82 -19.58 -13.93 -9.05
CA GLU A 82 -18.75 -13.78 -10.23
C GLU A 82 -17.66 -12.79 -9.83
N VAL A 83 -16.45 -13.30 -9.52
CA VAL A 83 -15.30 -12.45 -9.31
C VAL A 83 -15.03 -11.84 -10.67
N PRO A 84 -15.17 -10.50 -10.85
CA PRO A 84 -14.95 -9.88 -12.14
C PRO A 84 -13.54 -10.23 -12.60
N LYS A 85 -13.43 -10.92 -13.74
CA LYS A 85 -12.13 -11.24 -14.36
C LYS A 85 -11.41 -9.91 -14.67
N PRO A 86 -10.12 -9.76 -14.35
CA PRO A 86 -9.38 -8.54 -14.66
C PRO A 86 -9.27 -8.38 -16.18
N GLN A 87 -10.05 -7.46 -16.74
CA GLN A 87 -10.22 -7.22 -18.18
C GLN A 87 -9.15 -6.28 -18.76
N ASN A 88 -7.93 -6.24 -18.19
CA ASN A 88 -7.01 -5.11 -18.40
C ASN A 88 -5.73 -5.42 -19.20
N SER A 89 -5.45 -6.68 -19.54
CA SER A 89 -4.25 -7.04 -20.33
C SER A 89 -4.32 -6.54 -21.79
N SER A 90 -5.54 -6.36 -22.33
CA SER A 90 -5.77 -5.84 -23.68
C SER A 90 -5.38 -4.37 -23.81
N VAL A 91 -5.63 -3.55 -22.77
CA VAL A 91 -5.36 -2.11 -22.76
C VAL A 91 -3.86 -1.84 -22.82
N ILE A 92 -3.06 -2.59 -22.06
CA ILE A 92 -1.59 -2.44 -22.02
C ILE A 92 -1.00 -2.80 -23.39
N ARG A 93 -1.47 -3.91 -23.99
CA ARG A 93 -1.02 -4.34 -25.31
C ARG A 93 -1.36 -3.30 -26.39
N GLN A 94 -2.57 -2.75 -26.36
CA GLN A 94 -2.98 -1.67 -27.27
C GLN A 94 -2.14 -0.40 -27.05
N GLY A 95 -1.88 -0.02 -25.80
CA GLY A 95 -1.03 1.12 -25.45
C GLY A 95 0.40 0.97 -25.96
N LEU A 96 1.00 -0.21 -25.85
CA LEU A 96 2.34 -0.51 -26.38
C LEU A 96 2.38 -0.41 -27.91
N ILE A 97 1.37 -0.94 -28.60
CA ILE A 97 1.30 -0.84 -30.08
C ILE A 97 1.18 0.62 -30.51
N LEU A 98 0.31 1.40 -29.85
CA LEU A 98 0.16 2.82 -30.12
C LEU A 98 1.45 3.61 -29.83
N LEU A 99 2.18 3.27 -28.77
CA LEU A 99 3.48 3.87 -28.46
C LEU A 99 4.50 3.61 -29.57
N VAL A 100 4.59 2.39 -30.08
CA VAL A 100 5.52 2.05 -31.17
C VAL A 100 5.17 2.83 -32.44
N ILE A 101 3.88 2.95 -32.78
CA ILE A 101 3.42 3.76 -33.91
C ILE A 101 3.79 5.23 -33.69
N TYR A 102 3.51 5.76 -32.51
CA TYR A 102 3.81 7.15 -32.14
C TYR A 102 5.32 7.47 -32.22
N LEU A 103 6.16 6.60 -31.68
CA LEU A 103 7.62 6.71 -31.79
C LEU A 103 8.09 6.61 -33.24
N SER A 104 7.50 5.71 -34.03
CA SER A 104 7.84 5.57 -35.45
C SER A 104 7.51 6.84 -36.23
N ILE A 105 6.38 7.48 -35.95
CA ILE A 105 5.99 8.78 -36.55
C ILE A 105 6.99 9.87 -36.14
N GLY A 106 7.33 9.98 -34.85
CA GLY A 106 8.33 10.93 -34.36
C GLY A 106 9.70 10.74 -35.02
N VAL A 107 10.13 9.48 -35.12
CA VAL A 107 11.40 9.09 -35.78
C VAL A 107 11.41 9.46 -37.25
N ALA A 108 10.30 9.21 -37.97
CA ALA A 108 10.17 9.59 -39.37
C ALA A 108 10.26 11.10 -39.55
N ILE A 109 9.48 11.88 -38.77
CA ILE A 109 9.45 13.34 -38.86
C ILE A 109 10.83 13.95 -38.61
N TYR A 110 11.54 13.48 -37.58
CA TYR A 110 12.91 13.92 -37.31
C TYR A 110 13.86 13.52 -38.44
N SER A 111 13.80 12.27 -38.90
CA SER A 111 14.71 11.76 -39.93
C SER A 111 14.56 12.52 -41.26
N PHE A 112 13.34 12.92 -41.63
CA PHE A 112 13.07 13.76 -42.81
C PHE A 112 13.45 15.24 -42.63
N ASN A 113 13.43 15.77 -41.41
CA ASN A 113 13.68 17.19 -41.12
C ASN A 113 14.98 17.43 -40.35
N ARG A 114 15.97 16.54 -40.49
CA ARG A 114 17.20 16.53 -39.68
C ARG A 114 17.95 17.86 -39.69
N GLU A 115 18.00 18.54 -40.84
CA GLU A 115 18.64 19.84 -41.02
C GLU A 115 18.04 20.96 -40.15
N ARG A 116 16.82 20.77 -39.62
CA ARG A 116 16.12 21.72 -38.75
C ARG A 116 16.33 21.46 -37.26
N PHE A 117 17.23 20.55 -36.91
CA PHE A 117 17.63 20.20 -35.54
C PHE A 117 19.12 20.45 -35.34
N SER A 118 19.51 20.91 -34.15
CA SER A 118 20.91 20.98 -33.73
C SER A 118 21.36 19.64 -33.14
N GLY A 119 22.64 19.32 -33.25
CA GLY A 119 23.26 18.23 -32.49
C GLY A 119 24.39 17.53 -33.23
N ILE A 120 25.16 16.73 -32.50
CA ILE A 120 26.19 15.88 -33.11
C ILE A 120 25.49 14.73 -33.84
N GLU A 121 25.79 14.64 -35.12
CA GLU A 121 25.20 13.70 -36.06
C GLU A 121 25.84 12.31 -35.95
N THR A 122 25.08 11.28 -35.57
CA THR A 122 25.61 9.91 -35.53
C THR A 122 24.95 8.99 -36.53
N HIS A 123 23.64 8.77 -36.42
CA HIS A 123 22.83 7.99 -37.36
C HIS A 123 21.38 8.52 -37.32
N PRO A 124 20.76 8.85 -38.47
CA PRO A 124 19.45 9.51 -38.53
C PRO A 124 18.39 8.88 -37.65
N VAL A 125 18.18 7.56 -37.79
CA VAL A 125 17.13 6.84 -37.05
C VAL A 125 17.43 6.71 -35.56
N ILE A 126 18.71 6.56 -35.18
CA ILE A 126 19.09 6.35 -33.77
C ILE A 126 19.02 7.68 -33.03
N ASP A 127 19.51 8.75 -33.65
CA ASP A 127 19.44 10.11 -33.11
C ASP A 127 17.97 10.53 -32.93
N ALA A 128 17.13 10.21 -33.91
CA ALA A 128 15.69 10.46 -33.86
C ALA A 128 15.00 9.71 -32.72
N LEU A 129 15.28 8.41 -32.57
CA LEU A 129 14.70 7.57 -31.53
C LEU A 129 15.15 8.06 -30.15
N TYR A 130 16.45 8.34 -30.00
CA TYR A 130 17.02 8.91 -28.79
C TYR A 130 16.35 10.25 -28.43
N PHE A 131 16.21 11.17 -29.38
CA PHE A 131 15.51 12.44 -29.18
C PHE A 131 14.07 12.24 -28.73
N CYS A 132 13.32 11.35 -29.39
CA CYS A 132 11.92 11.04 -29.04
C CYS A 132 11.81 10.52 -27.60
N ILE A 133 12.67 9.58 -27.21
CA ILE A 133 12.66 8.99 -25.86
C ILE A 133 13.08 10.01 -24.80
N VAL A 134 14.16 10.76 -25.02
CA VAL A 134 14.65 11.79 -24.08
C VAL A 134 13.58 12.86 -23.85
N THR A 135 12.88 13.25 -24.91
CA THR A 135 11.79 14.23 -24.87
C THR A 135 10.55 13.67 -24.18
N MET A 136 10.13 12.45 -24.52
CA MET A 136 8.95 11.78 -23.94
C MET A 136 9.15 11.45 -22.46
N CYS A 137 10.34 11.02 -22.07
CA CYS A 137 10.70 10.75 -20.67
C CYS A 137 10.97 12.03 -19.87
N THR A 138 10.76 13.21 -20.47
CA THR A 138 10.95 14.52 -19.81
C THR A 138 12.37 14.75 -19.27
N ILE A 139 13.38 14.08 -19.83
CA ILE A 139 14.79 14.23 -19.42
C ILE A 139 15.37 15.50 -20.04
N GLY A 140 15.22 15.65 -21.36
CA GLY A 140 15.51 16.90 -22.06
C GLY A 140 16.95 17.44 -21.94
N TYR A 141 17.98 16.64 -22.24
CA TYR A 141 19.38 17.11 -22.20
C TYR A 141 19.66 18.35 -23.06
N GLY A 142 18.87 18.59 -24.10
CA GLY A 142 19.09 19.72 -25.02
C GLY A 142 20.30 19.54 -25.96
N ASP A 143 20.92 18.37 -25.99
CA ASP A 143 21.97 17.99 -26.94
C ASP A 143 21.45 17.87 -28.38
N ILE A 144 20.18 17.48 -28.52
CA ILE A 144 19.39 17.55 -29.75
C ILE A 144 18.16 18.42 -29.50
N ALA A 145 18.01 19.50 -30.28
CA ALA A 145 16.94 20.48 -30.08
C ALA A 145 16.37 21.01 -31.41
N PRO A 146 15.06 21.30 -31.46
CA PRO A 146 14.43 21.91 -32.64
C PRO A 146 14.84 23.37 -32.81
N LEU A 147 15.32 23.73 -34.00
CA LEU A 147 15.80 25.10 -34.29
C LEU A 147 14.68 26.00 -34.83
N THR A 148 13.79 25.46 -35.66
CA THR A 148 12.76 26.25 -36.37
C THR A 148 11.47 26.40 -35.58
N PRO A 149 10.67 27.45 -35.83
CA PRO A 149 9.34 27.60 -35.22
C PRO A 149 8.44 26.38 -35.46
N VAL A 150 8.47 25.81 -36.68
CA VAL A 150 7.66 24.64 -37.05
C VAL A 150 8.06 23.41 -36.23
N THR A 151 9.36 23.11 -36.14
CA THR A 151 9.85 21.95 -35.36
C THR A 151 9.64 22.15 -33.86
N LYS A 152 9.63 23.39 -33.35
CA LYS A 152 9.28 23.70 -31.96
C LYS A 152 7.79 23.46 -31.68
N VAL A 153 6.88 23.91 -32.55
CA VAL A 153 5.43 23.64 -32.40
C VAL A 153 5.16 22.14 -32.42
N PHE A 154 5.79 21.42 -33.36
CA PHE A 154 5.73 19.96 -33.39
C PHE A 154 6.20 19.34 -32.08
N ALA A 155 7.37 19.76 -31.56
CA ALA A 155 7.91 19.24 -30.31
C ALA A 155 6.94 19.49 -29.12
N CYS A 156 6.29 20.66 -29.06
CA CYS A 156 5.29 20.95 -28.03
C CYS A 156 4.11 19.96 -28.07
N VAL A 157 3.52 19.75 -29.25
CA VAL A 157 2.41 18.80 -29.42
C VAL A 157 2.87 17.37 -29.12
N PHE A 158 4.07 17.02 -29.59
CA PHE A 158 4.68 15.72 -29.34
C PHE A 158 4.79 15.47 -27.83
N VAL A 159 5.42 16.35 -27.06
CA VAL A 159 5.59 16.18 -25.60
C VAL A 159 4.24 15.97 -24.88
N LEU A 160 3.22 16.78 -25.19
CA LEU A 160 1.91 16.67 -24.54
C LEU A 160 1.26 15.31 -24.77
N VAL A 161 1.30 14.80 -25.99
CA VAL A 161 0.77 13.47 -26.33
C VAL A 161 1.65 12.37 -25.74
N GLY A 162 2.98 12.54 -25.78
CA GLY A 162 3.97 11.59 -25.25
C GLY A 162 3.81 11.34 -23.76
N PHE A 163 3.50 12.38 -22.98
CA PHE A 163 3.24 12.26 -21.55
C PHE A 163 2.06 11.32 -21.24
N GLY A 164 0.98 11.39 -22.04
CA GLY A 164 -0.16 10.48 -21.91
C GLY A 164 0.22 9.01 -22.16
N PHE A 165 1.13 8.74 -23.10
CA PHE A 165 1.63 7.38 -23.32
C PHE A 165 2.46 6.85 -22.15
N ILE A 166 3.30 7.70 -21.53
CA ILE A 166 4.04 7.32 -20.31
C ILE A 166 3.07 6.96 -19.19
N ASP A 167 1.97 7.70 -19.02
CA ASP A 167 0.95 7.38 -18.02
C ASP A 167 0.25 6.05 -18.30
N ILE A 168 -0.07 5.73 -19.56
CA ILE A 168 -0.65 4.42 -19.93
C ILE A 168 0.29 3.27 -19.57
N LEU A 169 1.59 3.41 -19.88
CA LEU A 169 2.61 2.42 -19.52
C LEU A 169 2.74 2.30 -17.99
N LEU A 170 2.74 3.43 -17.30
CA LEU A 170 2.80 3.48 -15.85
C LEU A 170 1.53 2.91 -15.23
N SER A 171 0.35 3.06 -15.79
CA SER A 171 -0.86 2.39 -15.30
C SER A 171 -0.80 0.89 -15.56
N GLY A 172 -0.36 0.48 -16.75
CA GLY A 172 -0.23 -0.93 -17.12
C GLY A 172 0.71 -1.71 -16.20
N LEU A 173 1.89 -1.17 -15.91
CA LEU A 173 2.82 -1.82 -15.00
C LEU A 173 2.29 -1.80 -13.54
N VAL A 174 1.33 -0.93 -13.15
CA VAL A 174 0.74 -0.94 -11.77
C VAL A 174 -0.12 -2.17 -11.70
N ASN A 175 -1.02 -2.30 -12.66
CA ASN A 175 -1.92 -3.43 -12.78
C ASN A 175 -1.14 -4.74 -12.86
N TYR A 176 -0.07 -4.82 -13.66
CA TYR A 176 0.78 -6.01 -13.71
C TYR A 176 1.35 -6.39 -12.33
N VAL A 177 1.86 -5.42 -11.56
CA VAL A 177 2.41 -5.69 -10.22
C VAL A 177 1.32 -6.01 -9.21
N LEU A 178 0.11 -5.43 -9.35
CA LEU A 178 -1.05 -5.78 -8.55
C LEU A 178 -1.52 -7.20 -8.85
N ASP A 179 -1.64 -7.59 -10.12
CA ASP A 179 -2.02 -8.93 -10.56
C ASP A 179 -1.02 -9.99 -10.02
N LEU A 180 0.28 -9.67 -10.01
CA LEU A 180 1.30 -10.53 -9.38
C LEU A 180 1.06 -10.71 -7.88
N GLN A 181 0.64 -9.64 -7.18
CA GLN A 181 0.31 -9.71 -5.76
C GLN A 181 -0.95 -10.53 -5.53
N GLU A 182 -2.00 -10.32 -6.33
CA GLU A 182 -3.26 -11.06 -6.24
C GLU A 182 -3.04 -12.57 -6.48
N ASN A 183 -2.32 -12.94 -7.54
CA ASN A 183 -2.03 -14.35 -7.85
C ASN A 183 -1.21 -15.04 -6.76
N THR A 184 -0.28 -14.33 -6.12
CA THR A 184 0.51 -14.89 -5.01
C THR A 184 -0.34 -15.10 -3.76
N ILE A 185 -1.27 -14.17 -3.48
CA ILE A 185 -2.22 -14.29 -2.35
C ILE A 185 -3.19 -15.45 -2.60
N LEU A 186 -3.75 -15.58 -3.81
CA LEU A 186 -4.66 -16.67 -4.17
C LEU A 186 -3.96 -18.03 -4.10
N ALA A 187 -2.72 -18.15 -4.56
CA ALA A 187 -1.93 -19.37 -4.40
C ALA A 187 -1.69 -19.74 -2.93
N GLY A 188 -1.44 -18.74 -2.07
CA GLY A 188 -1.31 -18.94 -0.62
C GLY A 188 -2.62 -19.36 0.06
N LEU A 189 -3.77 -18.83 -0.38
CA LEU A 189 -5.09 -19.20 0.14
C LEU A 189 -5.54 -20.59 -0.34
N GLN A 190 -5.24 -20.96 -1.58
CA GLN A 190 -5.54 -22.28 -2.12
C GLN A 190 -4.69 -23.37 -1.44
N MET A 191 -3.42 -23.07 -1.12
CA MET A 191 -2.57 -23.93 -0.28
C MET A 191 -2.98 -23.97 1.20
N GLY A 192 -3.88 -23.07 1.63
CA GLY A 192 -4.46 -23.04 2.96
C GLY A 192 -5.70 -23.93 3.14
N SER A 193 -6.13 -24.68 2.12
CA SER A 193 -7.12 -25.75 2.31
C SER A 193 -6.47 -26.90 3.09
N PRO A 194 -6.87 -27.15 4.35
CA PRO A 194 -6.26 -28.18 5.17
C PRO A 194 -6.91 -29.52 4.81
N ILE A 195 -6.58 -30.06 3.63
CA ILE A 195 -6.94 -31.43 3.29
C ILE A 195 -5.69 -32.07 2.66
N HIS A 196 -5.03 -32.89 3.48
CA HIS A 196 -3.82 -33.69 3.24
C HIS A 196 -2.47 -32.98 3.43
N GLN A 197 -2.10 -32.76 4.70
CA GLN A 197 -0.71 -32.77 5.12
C GLN A 197 -0.50 -33.88 6.15
N GLU A 198 0.00 -35.02 5.69
CA GLU A 198 1.05 -35.73 6.41
C GLU A 198 2.10 -36.18 5.39
N GLN A 199 3.37 -35.95 5.74
CA GLN A 199 4.59 -36.48 5.12
C GLN A 199 5.00 -35.93 3.74
N GLN A 200 5.87 -34.92 3.72
CA GLN A 200 7.32 -35.12 3.59
C GLN A 200 8.05 -33.78 3.53
N GLN A 201 9.08 -33.72 4.37
CA GLN A 201 9.98 -32.60 4.57
C GLN A 201 11.26 -32.92 3.81
N GLU A 202 11.57 -32.21 2.72
CA GLU A 202 12.97 -32.08 2.26
C GLU A 202 13.25 -30.70 1.62
N ALA A 203 14.29 -30.07 2.17
CA ALA A 203 15.21 -29.08 1.63
C ALA A 203 14.81 -28.27 0.37
N GLY A 204 14.23 -27.08 0.59
CA GLY A 204 14.11 -26.06 -0.45
C GLY A 204 13.67 -24.69 0.05
N PHE A 205 14.62 -23.77 0.17
CA PHE A 205 14.42 -22.30 0.18
C PHE A 205 14.02 -21.61 1.50
N SER A 206 14.99 -21.55 2.42
CA SER A 206 14.96 -20.78 3.68
C SER A 206 14.85 -19.24 3.54
N ALA A 207 14.80 -18.68 2.33
CA ALA A 207 14.60 -17.23 2.13
C ALA A 207 13.11 -16.82 2.12
N ARG A 208 12.18 -17.78 1.99
CA ARG A 208 10.74 -17.51 1.88
C ARG A 208 10.10 -17.06 3.20
N ASN A 209 10.63 -17.52 4.34
CA ASN A 209 10.09 -17.21 5.67
C ASN A 209 10.46 -15.83 6.23
N TYR A 210 11.49 -15.16 5.70
CA TYR A 210 11.86 -13.81 6.14
C TYR A 210 11.25 -12.71 5.26
N ILE A 211 10.92 -13.03 4.00
CA ILE A 211 10.46 -12.04 3.02
C ILE A 211 8.93 -11.91 3.03
N ILE A 212 8.20 -12.92 3.49
CA ILE A 212 6.74 -12.90 3.49
C ILE A 212 6.24 -13.54 4.78
N ASP A 213 5.66 -12.73 5.66
CA ASP A 213 4.76 -13.22 6.72
C ASP A 213 3.46 -13.64 6.02
N VAL A 214 3.49 -14.83 5.41
CA VAL A 214 2.44 -15.38 4.52
C VAL A 214 1.09 -15.44 5.25
N ALA A 215 1.09 -15.54 6.58
CA ALA A 215 -0.12 -15.57 7.39
C ALA A 215 -0.93 -14.25 7.38
N LYS A 216 -0.34 -13.13 6.94
CA LYS A 216 -1.02 -11.81 6.94
C LYS A 216 -1.21 -11.17 5.56
N GLY A 217 -0.71 -11.78 4.48
CA GLY A 217 -0.90 -11.28 3.10
C GLY A 217 -0.46 -9.84 2.84
N ARG A 218 0.25 -9.19 3.77
CA ARG A 218 0.69 -7.79 3.68
C ARG A 218 2.20 -7.72 3.76
N MET A 219 2.81 -7.54 2.60
CA MET A 219 4.21 -7.08 2.47
C MET A 219 4.40 -5.87 3.40
N ARG A 220 5.34 -5.96 4.35
CA ARG A 220 5.59 -4.85 5.28
C ARG A 220 5.92 -3.62 4.44
N ILE A 221 5.30 -2.49 4.74
CA ILE A 221 5.46 -1.26 3.94
C ILE A 221 6.93 -0.84 3.82
N ARG A 222 7.74 -1.13 4.83
CA ARG A 222 9.20 -0.93 4.79
C ARG A 222 9.90 -1.81 3.75
N LEU A 223 9.43 -3.04 3.52
CA LEU A 223 9.97 -3.94 2.51
C LEU A 223 9.57 -3.50 1.09
N LYS A 224 8.30 -3.11 0.86
CA LYS A 224 7.87 -2.55 -0.44
C LYS A 224 8.72 -1.33 -0.83
N VAL A 225 8.91 -0.42 0.13
CA VAL A 225 9.73 0.78 -0.04
C VAL A 225 11.21 0.43 -0.25
N GLY A 226 11.76 -0.51 0.54
CA GLY A 226 13.15 -0.96 0.39
C GLY A 226 13.42 -1.59 -0.97
N LEU A 227 12.50 -2.42 -1.48
CA LEU A 227 12.59 -3.02 -2.80
C LEU A 227 12.52 -1.95 -3.90
N ALA A 228 11.59 -1.00 -3.78
CA ALA A 228 11.47 0.12 -4.73
C ALA A 228 12.76 0.97 -4.80
N LEU A 229 13.35 1.30 -3.64
CA LEU A 229 14.64 2.00 -3.58
C LEU A 229 15.78 1.16 -4.18
N GLY A 230 15.78 -0.15 -3.92
CA GLY A 230 16.76 -1.09 -4.50
C GLY A 230 16.71 -1.10 -6.03
N VAL A 231 15.52 -1.08 -6.63
CA VAL A 231 15.35 -1.00 -8.09
C VAL A 231 15.94 0.31 -8.65
N VAL A 232 15.71 1.45 -7.98
CA VAL A 232 16.28 2.75 -8.40
C VAL A 232 17.81 2.70 -8.39
N VAL A 233 18.40 2.20 -7.31
CA VAL A 233 19.87 2.08 -7.19
C VAL A 233 20.43 1.13 -8.25
N LEU A 234 19.73 0.03 -8.55
CA LEU A 234 20.13 -0.89 -9.61
C LEU A 234 20.09 -0.24 -11.00
N CYS A 235 19.03 0.53 -11.32
CA CYS A 235 18.95 1.27 -12.58
C CYS A 235 20.12 2.24 -12.76
N ILE A 236 20.48 2.97 -11.69
CA ILE A 236 21.64 3.89 -11.68
C ILE A 236 22.95 3.12 -11.84
N GLY A 237 23.11 2.00 -11.13
CA GLY A 237 24.32 1.17 -11.22
C GLY A 237 24.54 0.60 -12.63
N ILE A 238 23.49 0.07 -13.27
CA ILE A 238 23.55 -0.45 -14.65
C ILE A 238 23.89 0.69 -15.62
N GLY A 239 23.24 1.84 -15.50
CA GLY A 239 23.51 2.99 -16.36
C GLY A 239 24.94 3.50 -16.23
N GLY A 240 25.42 3.70 -15.00
CA GLY A 240 26.79 4.14 -14.72
C GLY A 240 27.83 3.14 -15.23
N PHE A 241 27.61 1.84 -15.02
CA PHE A 241 28.50 0.80 -15.55
C PHE A 241 28.59 0.85 -17.08
N VAL A 242 27.45 0.86 -17.77
CA VAL A 242 27.43 0.88 -19.24
C VAL A 242 28.05 2.18 -19.79
N LEU A 243 27.80 3.33 -19.16
CA LEU A 243 28.38 4.62 -19.54
C LEU A 243 29.91 4.61 -19.45
N TYR A 244 30.46 4.04 -18.38
CA TYR A 244 31.91 3.90 -18.20
C TYR A 244 32.56 3.11 -19.35
N PHE A 245 31.94 1.99 -19.76
CA PHE A 245 32.49 1.15 -20.83
C PHE A 245 32.19 1.65 -22.25
N VAL A 246 31.00 2.19 -22.50
CA VAL A 246 30.54 2.54 -23.86
C VAL A 246 30.90 3.96 -24.26
N GLU A 247 30.74 4.92 -23.34
CA GLU A 247 31.08 6.33 -23.60
C GLU A 247 32.49 6.68 -23.12
N GLY A 248 33.16 5.79 -22.36
CA GLY A 248 34.52 6.03 -21.85
C GLY A 248 34.60 7.16 -20.83
N LEU A 249 33.50 7.45 -20.13
CA LEU A 249 33.43 8.49 -19.12
C LEU A 249 34.16 8.06 -17.85
N ASP A 250 34.66 9.02 -17.06
CA ASP A 250 35.15 8.72 -15.72
C ASP A 250 34.05 8.11 -14.85
N TRP A 251 34.41 7.36 -13.81
CA TRP A 251 33.43 6.68 -12.97
C TRP A 251 32.46 7.66 -12.28
N VAL A 252 32.95 8.84 -11.87
CA VAL A 252 32.11 9.89 -11.28
C VAL A 252 31.13 10.42 -12.31
N ASP A 253 31.62 10.77 -13.49
CA ASP A 253 30.83 11.33 -14.58
C ASP A 253 29.77 10.35 -15.09
N SER A 254 30.10 9.06 -15.09
CA SER A 254 29.21 7.96 -15.49
C SER A 254 28.05 7.80 -14.51
N ILE A 255 28.34 7.81 -13.20
CA ILE A 255 27.30 7.79 -12.17
C ILE A 255 26.49 9.09 -12.20
N TYR A 256 27.15 10.24 -12.31
CA TYR A 256 26.50 11.54 -12.37
C TYR A 256 25.49 11.62 -13.53
N LEU A 257 25.93 11.28 -14.75
CA LEU A 257 25.04 11.24 -15.91
C LEU A 257 23.92 10.23 -15.70
N SER A 258 24.20 9.05 -15.15
CA SER A 258 23.17 8.05 -14.86
C SER A 258 22.11 8.55 -13.88
N VAL A 259 22.51 9.20 -12.78
CA VAL A 259 21.58 9.80 -11.81
C VAL A 259 20.74 10.88 -12.49
N MET A 260 21.36 11.84 -13.19
CA MET A 260 20.65 12.93 -13.87
C MET A 260 19.65 12.43 -14.93
N SER A 261 19.99 11.33 -15.60
CA SER A 261 19.14 10.65 -16.58
C SER A 261 17.91 10.03 -15.91
N VAL A 262 18.15 9.22 -14.88
CA VAL A 262 17.15 8.36 -14.24
C VAL A 262 16.17 9.18 -13.40
N THR A 263 16.63 10.29 -12.81
CA THR A 263 15.78 11.23 -12.07
C THR A 263 15.13 12.29 -12.96
N THR A 264 15.29 12.19 -14.30
CA THR A 264 14.73 13.12 -15.28
C THR A 264 15.08 14.59 -14.99
N VAL A 265 16.28 14.86 -14.45
CA VAL A 265 16.78 16.22 -14.21
C VAL A 265 17.45 16.77 -15.47
N GLY A 266 18.32 15.95 -16.08
CA GLY A 266 18.85 16.19 -17.42
C GLY A 266 19.47 17.57 -17.67
N TYR A 267 20.42 18.02 -16.84
CA TYR A 267 21.06 19.34 -16.99
C TYR A 267 21.63 19.63 -18.38
N GLY A 268 22.02 18.60 -19.12
CA GLY A 268 22.51 18.75 -20.50
C GLY A 268 23.98 19.11 -20.63
N ASP A 269 24.70 19.22 -19.51
CA ASP A 269 26.15 19.40 -19.46
C ASP A 269 26.91 18.18 -20.03
N ARG A 270 26.35 16.98 -19.86
CA ARG A 270 26.79 15.75 -20.51
C ARG A 270 25.61 14.99 -21.11
N ALA A 271 25.86 14.32 -22.22
CA ALA A 271 24.88 13.51 -22.95
C ALA A 271 25.57 12.39 -23.75
N PHE A 272 24.79 11.46 -24.29
CA PHE A 272 25.28 10.31 -25.05
C PHE A 272 25.80 10.75 -26.43
N LYS A 273 27.10 10.56 -26.68
CA LYS A 273 27.74 11.00 -27.93
C LYS A 273 27.96 9.84 -28.89
N THR A 274 28.14 8.62 -28.40
CA THR A 274 28.43 7.47 -29.26
C THR A 274 27.15 6.87 -29.84
N ARG A 275 27.26 6.28 -31.05
CA ARG A 275 26.15 5.52 -31.68
C ARG A 275 25.60 4.42 -30.77
N LYS A 276 26.52 3.67 -30.15
CA LYS A 276 26.18 2.56 -29.25
C LYS A 276 25.52 3.06 -27.97
N GLY A 277 26.03 4.16 -27.40
CA GLY A 277 25.47 4.78 -26.21
C GLY A 277 24.07 5.34 -26.42
N ARG A 278 23.81 6.02 -27.55
CA ARG A 278 22.46 6.52 -27.88
C ARG A 278 21.42 5.40 -28.05
N LEU A 279 21.81 4.29 -28.69
CA LEU A 279 20.94 3.12 -28.83
C LEU A 279 20.63 2.49 -27.46
N PHE A 280 21.65 2.34 -26.61
CA PHE A 280 21.46 1.90 -25.24
C PHE A 280 20.52 2.84 -24.47
N ALA A 281 20.78 4.15 -24.55
CA ALA A 281 19.99 5.17 -23.89
C ALA A 281 18.51 5.11 -24.29
N ALA A 282 18.20 4.92 -25.57
CA ALA A 282 16.81 4.84 -26.03
C ALA A 282 15.99 3.74 -25.31
N ILE A 283 16.59 2.58 -25.03
CA ILE A 283 15.90 1.48 -24.34
C ILE A 283 15.99 1.66 -22.82
N TRP A 284 17.19 1.95 -22.32
CA TRP A 284 17.47 2.04 -20.90
C TRP A 284 16.76 3.21 -20.22
N LEU A 285 16.69 4.38 -20.86
CA LEU A 285 16.01 5.55 -20.32
C LEU A 285 14.51 5.30 -20.19
N LEU A 286 13.87 4.75 -21.21
CA LEU A 286 12.44 4.43 -21.16
C LEU A 286 12.11 3.46 -20.02
N PHE A 287 12.90 2.41 -19.84
CA PHE A 287 12.66 1.46 -18.75
C PHE A 287 12.95 2.08 -17.37
N SER A 288 14.09 2.77 -17.24
CA SER A 288 14.53 3.31 -15.94
C SER A 288 13.61 4.41 -15.44
N THR A 289 13.12 5.29 -16.31
CA THR A 289 12.20 6.37 -15.93
C THR A 289 10.87 5.81 -15.43
N LEU A 290 10.33 4.76 -16.06
CA LEU A 290 9.14 4.06 -15.60
C LEU A 290 9.35 3.39 -14.23
N MET A 291 10.51 2.74 -14.01
CA MET A 291 10.83 2.12 -12.73
C MET A 291 10.94 3.16 -11.60
N VAL A 292 11.57 4.30 -11.88
CA VAL A 292 11.76 5.37 -10.89
C VAL A 292 10.47 6.10 -10.59
N ALA A 293 9.68 6.45 -11.61
CA ALA A 293 8.35 7.02 -11.42
C ALA A 293 7.49 6.12 -10.52
N ARG A 294 7.62 4.80 -10.67
CA ARG A 294 6.95 3.83 -9.80
C ARG A 294 7.51 3.74 -8.40
N ALA A 295 8.82 3.81 -8.24
CA ALA A 295 9.41 3.88 -6.91
C ALA A 295 8.89 5.10 -6.14
N PHE A 296 8.77 6.26 -6.80
CA PHE A 296 8.16 7.45 -6.21
C PHE A 296 6.70 7.26 -5.84
N LEU A 297 5.90 6.63 -6.71
CA LEU A 297 4.49 6.32 -6.40
C LEU A 297 4.37 5.43 -5.15
N TYR A 298 5.21 4.40 -5.04
CA TYR A 298 5.23 3.55 -3.83
C TYR A 298 5.67 4.31 -2.57
N LEU A 299 6.61 5.24 -2.69
CA LEU A 299 6.99 6.10 -1.57
C LEU A 299 5.81 7.00 -1.14
N ALA A 300 5.07 7.56 -2.11
CA ALA A 300 3.88 8.36 -1.86
C ALA A 300 2.79 7.51 -1.18
N GLU A 301 2.47 6.33 -1.72
CA GLU A 301 1.55 5.37 -1.10
C GLU A 301 1.96 5.02 0.32
N ALA A 302 3.24 4.72 0.55
CA ALA A 302 3.76 4.42 1.89
C ALA A 302 3.66 5.59 2.87
N ARG A 303 3.68 6.84 2.39
CA ARG A 303 3.47 8.04 3.20
C ARG A 303 1.98 8.25 3.50
N ILE A 304 1.14 8.09 2.48
CA ILE A 304 -0.33 8.16 2.57
C ILE A 304 -0.83 7.11 3.57
N ASP A 305 -0.37 5.88 3.45
CA ASP A 305 -0.68 4.76 4.37
C ASP A 305 -0.31 5.05 5.82
N ARG A 306 0.89 5.62 6.04
CA ARG A 306 1.36 6.01 7.38
C ARG A 306 0.46 7.08 7.97
N ARG A 307 0.02 8.04 7.16
CA ARG A 307 -0.92 9.11 7.57
C ARG A 307 -2.29 8.52 7.90
N HIS A 308 -2.86 7.69 7.03
CA HIS A 308 -4.16 7.05 7.27
C HIS A 308 -4.16 6.21 8.55
N ARG A 309 -3.11 5.43 8.82
CA ARG A 309 -3.02 4.65 10.08
C ARG A 309 -2.95 5.52 11.33
N ARG A 310 -2.25 6.67 11.28
CA ARG A 310 -2.19 7.61 12.41
C ARG A 310 -3.55 8.26 12.67
N MET A 311 -4.23 8.69 11.61
CA MET A 311 -5.58 9.25 11.72
C MET A 311 -6.56 8.22 12.28
N ALA A 312 -6.56 6.99 11.74
CA ALA A 312 -7.44 5.92 12.21
C ALA A 312 -7.23 5.60 13.70
N LYS A 313 -5.97 5.52 14.16
CA LYS A 313 -5.68 5.31 15.59
C LYS A 313 -6.19 6.46 16.46
N LYS A 314 -6.01 7.71 16.04
CA LYS A 314 -6.51 8.87 16.77
C LYS A 314 -8.04 8.86 16.86
N VAL A 315 -8.72 8.58 15.75
CA VAL A 315 -10.18 8.47 15.70
C VAL A 315 -10.70 7.35 16.61
N LEU A 316 -10.02 6.21 16.65
CA LEU A 316 -10.44 5.07 17.47
C LEU A 316 -10.34 5.34 18.98
N HIS A 317 -9.35 6.10 19.40
CA HIS A 317 -9.13 6.45 20.81
C HIS A 317 -9.79 7.78 21.24
N ARG A 318 -10.48 8.48 20.32
CA ARG A 318 -11.19 9.72 20.63
C ARG A 318 -12.55 9.39 21.24
N ASP A 319 -12.82 10.02 22.39
CA ASP A 319 -14.13 9.98 23.04
C ASP A 319 -15.21 10.63 22.15
N ILE A 320 -16.44 10.11 22.24
CA ILE A 320 -17.59 10.66 21.50
C ILE A 320 -18.09 11.94 22.18
N THR A 321 -18.29 13.00 21.40
CA THR A 321 -18.95 14.23 21.86
C THR A 321 -20.47 14.16 21.65
N VAL A 322 -21.23 15.14 22.14
CA VAL A 322 -22.68 15.20 21.96
C VAL A 322 -23.07 15.38 20.49
N ASP A 323 -22.32 16.20 19.74
CA ASP A 323 -22.56 16.38 18.31
C ASP A 323 -22.23 15.10 17.52
N ASP A 324 -21.17 14.39 17.92
CA ASP A 324 -20.83 13.07 17.36
C ASP A 324 -21.90 12.03 17.67
N TRP A 325 -22.50 12.11 18.85
CA TRP A 325 -23.56 11.22 19.29
C TRP A 325 -24.82 11.41 18.43
N LEU A 326 -25.22 12.66 18.21
CA LEU A 326 -26.33 13.01 17.31
C LEU A 326 -26.06 12.56 15.87
N ALA A 327 -24.81 12.68 15.40
CA ALA A 327 -24.44 12.26 14.06
C ALA A 327 -24.35 10.72 13.89
N ALA A 328 -24.24 9.97 14.99
CA ALA A 328 -24.15 8.51 14.98
C ALA A 328 -25.52 7.82 15.09
N ASP A 329 -26.55 8.47 15.66
CA ASP A 329 -27.92 7.95 15.77
C ASP A 329 -28.67 8.09 14.44
N ILE A 330 -28.36 7.21 13.48
CA ILE A 330 -28.95 7.22 12.13
C ILE A 330 -30.46 6.91 12.19
N ASN A 331 -30.89 6.11 13.17
CA ASN A 331 -32.27 5.64 13.28
C ASN A 331 -33.14 6.51 14.19
N ASN A 332 -32.62 7.61 14.76
CA ASN A 332 -33.31 8.49 15.71
C ASN A 332 -33.96 7.73 16.87
N THR A 333 -33.28 6.70 17.38
CA THR A 333 -33.81 5.85 18.45
C THR A 333 -33.57 6.43 19.84
N GLY A 334 -32.75 7.49 19.95
CA GLY A 334 -32.37 8.10 21.21
C GLY A 334 -31.26 7.33 21.95
N PHE A 335 -30.66 6.32 21.33
CA PHE A 335 -29.48 5.61 21.80
C PHE A 335 -28.63 5.13 20.60
N ILE A 336 -27.33 4.90 20.80
CA ILE A 336 -26.45 4.40 19.74
C ILE A 336 -26.23 2.90 19.91
N SER A 337 -26.67 2.12 18.92
CA SER A 337 -26.38 0.69 18.85
C SER A 337 -24.91 0.42 18.53
N LYS A 338 -24.41 -0.78 18.86
CA LYS A 338 -23.04 -1.19 18.52
C LYS A 338 -22.75 -1.09 17.02
N SER A 339 -23.73 -1.39 16.17
CA SER A 339 -23.64 -1.27 14.71
C SER A 339 -23.49 0.19 14.26
N GLU A 340 -24.28 1.10 14.81
CA GLU A 340 -24.21 2.54 14.51
C GLU A 340 -22.88 3.14 14.97
N TYR A 341 -22.40 2.77 16.16
CA TYR A 341 -21.08 3.18 16.65
C TYR A 341 -19.95 2.72 15.71
N VAL A 342 -20.03 1.49 15.20
CA VAL A 342 -19.05 0.95 14.24
C VAL A 342 -19.12 1.70 12.92
N ILE A 343 -20.32 1.96 12.37
CA ILE A 343 -20.51 2.74 11.13
C ILE A 343 -19.97 4.16 11.31
N PHE A 344 -20.30 4.82 12.43
CA PHE A 344 -19.80 6.14 12.77
C PHE A 344 -18.27 6.17 12.83
N LYS A 345 -17.63 5.26 13.56
CA LYS A 345 -16.16 5.19 13.64
C LYS A 345 -15.52 4.85 12.29
N LEU A 346 -16.14 4.00 11.46
CA LEU A 346 -15.66 3.73 10.10
C LEU A 346 -15.75 4.97 9.20
N LYS A 347 -16.82 5.76 9.33
CA LYS A 347 -17.02 7.03 8.62
C LYS A 347 -16.01 8.08 9.06
N GLU A 348 -15.79 8.27 10.36
CA GLU A 348 -14.74 9.18 10.88
C GLU A 348 -13.34 8.76 10.44
N MET A 349 -13.05 7.46 10.35
CA MET A 349 -11.77 6.96 9.83
C MET A 349 -11.61 7.16 8.31
N GLY A 350 -12.64 7.64 7.62
CA GLY A 350 -12.67 7.80 6.16
C GLY A 350 -12.64 6.46 5.41
N LYS A 351 -13.09 5.37 6.05
CA LYS A 351 -13.15 4.03 5.43
C LYS A 351 -14.41 3.84 4.60
N ILE A 352 -15.49 4.51 4.97
CA ILE A 352 -16.76 4.52 4.27
C ILE A 352 -17.24 5.96 4.15
N GLN A 353 -17.89 6.29 3.05
CA GLN A 353 -18.56 7.58 2.85
C GLN A 353 -20.04 7.45 3.19
N GLU A 354 -20.70 8.58 3.48
CA GLU A 354 -22.15 8.59 3.79
C GLU A 354 -22.99 7.98 2.67
N LYS A 355 -22.63 8.27 1.42
CA LYS A 355 -23.27 7.70 0.23
C LYS A 355 -23.21 6.16 0.22
N ASP A 356 -22.11 5.59 0.69
CA ASP A 356 -21.91 4.14 0.69
C ASP A 356 -22.86 3.50 1.71
N VAL A 357 -22.99 4.12 2.89
CA VAL A 357 -23.93 3.71 3.93
C VAL A 357 -25.38 3.83 3.42
N MET A 358 -25.75 4.96 2.83
CA MET A 358 -27.10 5.16 2.30
C MET A 358 -27.47 4.16 1.20
N GLN A 359 -26.55 3.83 0.29
CA GLN A 359 -26.77 2.82 -0.75
C GLN A 359 -27.01 1.42 -0.16
N ILE A 360 -26.23 1.05 0.86
CA ILE A 360 -26.42 -0.23 1.56
C ILE A 360 -27.77 -0.24 2.30
N CYS A 361 -28.13 0.85 2.98
CA CYS A 361 -29.41 0.99 3.65
C CYS A 361 -30.60 0.97 2.67
N ASP A 362 -30.45 1.51 1.45
CA ASP A 362 -31.48 1.43 0.40
C ASP A 362 -31.66 -0.02 -0.09
N GLN A 363 -30.56 -0.75 -0.31
CA GLN A 363 -30.65 -2.18 -0.63
C GLN A 363 -31.27 -2.98 0.50
N PHE A 364 -30.95 -2.66 1.76
CA PHE A 364 -31.56 -3.29 2.92
C PHE A 364 -33.07 -3.04 2.95
N ARG A 365 -33.52 -1.79 2.74
CA ARG A 365 -34.95 -1.43 2.69
C ARG A 365 -35.71 -2.18 1.61
N LYS A 366 -35.09 -2.43 0.44
CA LYS A 366 -35.68 -3.27 -0.62
C LYS A 366 -35.92 -4.72 -0.17
N LEU A 367 -35.09 -5.22 0.74
CA LEU A 367 -35.18 -6.58 1.29
C LEU A 367 -36.02 -6.66 2.58
N ASP A 368 -36.38 -5.52 3.16
CA ASP A 368 -37.21 -5.40 4.36
C ASP A 368 -38.44 -4.51 4.08
N PRO A 369 -39.40 -4.97 3.26
CA PRO A 369 -40.62 -4.21 2.95
C PRO A 369 -41.48 -3.97 4.19
N SER A 370 -41.31 -4.79 5.24
CA SER A 370 -41.99 -4.64 6.53
C SER A 370 -41.36 -3.57 7.43
N ASN A 371 -40.22 -2.99 7.02
CA ASN A 371 -39.43 -2.02 7.78
C ASN A 371 -39.17 -2.46 9.24
N CYS A 372 -38.99 -3.77 9.44
CA CYS A 372 -38.85 -4.36 10.76
C CYS A 372 -37.40 -4.36 11.28
N GLY A 373 -36.46 -3.85 10.48
CA GLY A 373 -35.03 -3.81 10.74
C GLY A 373 -34.36 -5.19 10.65
N LYS A 374 -35.04 -6.19 10.08
CA LYS A 374 -34.59 -7.58 10.03
C LYS A 374 -34.94 -8.21 8.69
N ILE A 375 -33.94 -8.76 8.01
CA ILE A 375 -34.19 -9.61 6.84
C ILE A 375 -34.44 -11.03 7.33
N THR A 376 -35.67 -11.51 7.14
CA THR A 376 -36.02 -12.90 7.47
C THR A 376 -35.91 -13.80 6.23
N LEU A 377 -35.66 -15.09 6.45
CA LEU A 377 -35.51 -16.07 5.37
C LEU A 377 -36.70 -16.10 4.38
N PRO A 378 -37.97 -15.96 4.83
CA PRO A 378 -39.12 -15.84 3.93
C PRO A 378 -39.03 -14.65 2.95
N HIS A 379 -38.56 -13.48 3.41
CA HIS A 379 -38.40 -12.31 2.53
C HIS A 379 -37.33 -12.50 1.44
N LEU A 380 -36.34 -13.37 1.69
CA LEU A 380 -35.26 -13.68 0.74
C LEU A 380 -35.64 -14.76 -0.27
N LEU A 381 -36.56 -15.67 0.08
CA LEU A 381 -36.98 -16.77 -0.78
C LEU A 381 -38.07 -16.38 -1.78
N GLY A 382 -38.65 -15.19 -1.62
CA GLY A 382 -39.80 -14.72 -2.40
C GLY A 382 -41.06 -15.49 -2.01
N ASP A 383 -42.16 -14.77 -1.77
CA ASP A 383 -43.49 -15.38 -1.82
C ASP A 383 -43.72 -15.85 -3.27
N ASN A 384 -43.30 -17.09 -3.57
CA ASN A 384 -43.93 -17.91 -4.59
C ASN A 384 -45.17 -18.53 -3.95
N SER A 385 -46.20 -17.72 -3.79
CA SER A 385 -47.57 -18.18 -3.51
C SER A 385 -48.55 -17.38 -4.35
#